data_AF-A0A1H6DGZ9-F1
#
_entry.id   AF-A0A1H6DGZ9-F1
#
_cell.length_a   1.000
_cell.length_b   1.000
_cell.length_c   1.000
_cell.angle_alpha   90.00
_cell.angle_beta   90.00
_cell.angle_gamma   90.00
#
_symmetry.space_group_name_H-M   'P 1'
#
loop_
_entity.id
_entity.type
_entity.pdbx_description
1 polymer ?
#
loop_
_entity_poly.entity_id
_entity_poly.type
_entity_poly.pdbx_seq_one_letter_code
_entity_poly.pdbx_strand_id
1 'polypeptide(L)'
;MRKRTTAKRIPTESRRTAKAAKKADKRAAKAIKKGEHGRITPGNAKKVIGVAKVVGPVLLPFAVRVVSALRSSYDRTRARRLGVPVDDIGTYTGHGAALHARIAGDSEALRALREQAEDAEARLVADQYAERTGARLMQLTTAVRAAERMPTQRRRSAHRAVDAELGRIEDDLLTRFGVPTRR
;
A
#
# COMPACT_ATOMS: atom_id res chain seq x y z
N MET A 1 8.33 -44.23 39.60
CA MET A 1 7.67 -42.99 39.11
C MET A 1 7.90 -41.85 40.09
N ARG A 2 8.62 -40.78 39.71
CA ARG A 2 8.59 -39.44 40.33
C ARG A 2 9.36 -38.46 39.41
N LYS A 3 8.66 -37.67 38.59
CA LYS A 3 9.28 -36.63 37.76
C LYS A 3 9.48 -35.37 38.61
N ARG A 4 10.73 -34.91 38.75
CA ARG A 4 11.08 -33.61 39.34
C ARG A 4 10.95 -32.53 38.27
N THR A 5 10.16 -31.50 38.54
CA THR A 5 9.98 -30.30 37.70
C THR A 5 11.08 -29.29 37.98
N THR A 6 11.86 -28.91 36.96
CA THR A 6 12.94 -27.91 37.08
C THR A 6 12.43 -26.56 36.59
N ALA A 7 12.25 -25.62 37.53
CA ALA A 7 11.89 -24.24 37.24
C ALA A 7 13.03 -23.50 36.49
N LYS A 8 12.74 -23.03 35.27
CA LYS A 8 13.67 -22.29 34.40
C LYS A 8 13.92 -20.88 34.97
N ARG A 9 15.00 -20.70 35.73
CA ARG A 9 15.50 -19.39 36.17
C ARG A 9 15.88 -18.55 34.94
N ILE A 10 15.18 -17.43 34.75
CA ILE A 10 15.54 -16.41 33.75
C ILE A 10 16.88 -15.77 34.18
N PRO A 11 17.94 -15.82 33.37
CA PRO A 11 19.26 -15.36 33.77
C PRO A 11 19.26 -13.85 33.99
N THR A 12 19.80 -13.42 35.14
CA THR A 12 19.94 -12.06 35.65
C THR A 12 20.60 -11.08 34.65
N GLU A 13 21.34 -11.59 33.67
CA GLU A 13 21.91 -10.84 32.55
C GLU A 13 20.87 -10.15 31.68
N SER A 14 19.79 -10.85 31.32
CA SER A 14 18.68 -10.31 30.52
C SER A 14 17.97 -9.13 31.19
N ARG A 15 17.92 -9.13 32.53
CA ARG A 15 17.39 -8.00 33.31
C ARG A 15 18.36 -6.82 33.36
N ARG A 16 19.68 -7.07 33.32
CA ARG A 16 20.71 -6.01 33.28
C ARG A 16 20.77 -5.33 31.91
N THR A 17 20.70 -6.09 30.82
CA THR A 17 20.63 -5.55 29.45
C THR A 17 19.32 -4.79 29.22
N ALA A 18 18.19 -5.30 29.70
CA ALA A 18 16.91 -4.59 29.64
C ALA A 18 16.89 -3.29 30.48
N LYS A 19 17.55 -3.27 31.64
CA LYS A 19 17.71 -2.05 32.46
C LYS A 19 18.65 -1.03 31.81
N ALA A 20 19.72 -1.50 31.16
CA ALA A 20 20.64 -0.65 30.40
C ALA A 20 19.95 -0.02 29.18
N ALA A 21 19.15 -0.80 28.44
CA ALA A 21 18.33 -0.33 27.33
C ALA A 21 17.31 0.73 27.80
N LYS A 22 16.54 0.45 28.85
CA LYS A 22 15.58 1.44 29.42
C LYS A 22 16.24 2.73 29.89
N LYS A 23 17.48 2.66 30.40
CA LYS A 23 18.25 3.85 30.82
C LYS A 23 18.76 4.64 29.61
N ALA A 24 19.15 3.96 28.53
CA ALA A 24 19.51 4.58 27.26
C ALA A 24 18.28 5.25 26.61
N ASP A 25 17.14 4.57 26.56
CA ASP A 25 15.87 5.10 26.04
C ASP A 25 15.41 6.34 26.82
N LYS A 26 15.50 6.31 28.15
CA LYS A 26 15.15 7.46 29.00
C LYS A 26 16.11 8.64 28.83
N ARG A 27 17.39 8.39 28.53
CA ARG A 27 18.38 9.44 28.23
C ARG A 27 18.17 10.04 26.85
N ALA A 28 17.89 9.21 25.85
CA ALA A 28 17.53 9.64 24.50
C ALA A 28 16.23 10.47 24.51
N ALA A 29 15.19 10.01 25.21
CA ALA A 29 13.94 10.75 25.37
C ALA A 29 14.14 12.10 26.09
N LYS A 30 15.05 12.17 27.06
CA LYS A 30 15.41 13.44 27.73
C LYS A 30 16.17 14.39 26.80
N ALA A 31 17.09 13.88 25.98
CA ALA A 31 17.81 14.67 25.00
C ALA A 31 16.87 15.24 23.91
N ILE A 32 15.89 14.45 23.47
CA ILE A 32 14.84 14.89 22.53
C ILE A 32 13.95 15.95 23.18
N LYS A 33 13.52 15.75 24.44
CA LYS A 33 12.67 16.72 25.17
C LYS A 33 13.36 18.04 25.48
N LYS A 34 14.69 18.06 25.61
CA LYS A 34 15.43 19.28 26.01
C LYS A 34 15.66 20.25 24.85
N GLY A 35 15.35 19.89 23.60
CA GLY A 35 15.46 20.79 22.45
C GLY A 35 16.88 21.31 22.18
N GLU A 36 17.92 20.74 22.80
CA GLU A 36 19.32 21.22 22.75
C GLU A 36 19.98 21.06 21.37
N HIS A 37 19.28 20.43 20.42
CA HIS A 37 19.71 20.32 19.03
C HIS A 37 18.72 21.01 18.09
N GLY A 38 18.22 22.18 18.51
CA GLY A 38 17.53 23.11 17.64
C GLY A 38 18.45 23.64 16.55
N ARG A 39 18.15 23.27 15.30
CA ARG A 39 18.74 23.73 14.02
C ARG A 39 20.26 23.52 13.86
N ILE A 40 20.66 22.85 12.78
CA ILE A 40 22.07 22.70 12.42
C ILE A 40 22.59 24.06 11.94
N THR A 41 23.46 24.69 12.73
CA THR A 41 24.19 25.91 12.37
C THR A 41 25.65 25.58 12.06
N PRO A 42 26.35 26.37 11.23
CA PRO A 42 27.74 26.11 10.87
C PRO A 42 28.67 26.02 12.09
N GLY A 43 28.40 26.76 13.17
CA GLY A 43 29.16 26.70 14.42
C GLY A 43 29.03 25.40 15.22
N ASN A 44 27.92 24.65 15.04
CA ASN A 44 27.65 23.42 15.77
C ASN A 44 27.81 22.15 14.92
N ALA A 45 28.05 22.28 13.61
CA ALA A 45 28.14 21.16 12.67
C ALA A 45 29.17 20.10 13.09
N LYS A 46 30.36 20.52 13.55
CA LYS A 46 31.42 19.59 14.01
C LYS A 46 30.99 18.77 15.24
N LYS A 47 30.25 19.39 16.17
CA LYS A 47 29.72 18.72 17.37
C LYS A 47 28.63 17.72 17.01
N VAL A 48 27.74 18.10 16.09
CA VAL A 48 26.67 17.22 15.59
C VAL A 48 27.24 16.00 14.87
N ILE A 49 28.24 16.16 14.00
CA ILE A 49 28.91 15.05 13.31
C ILE A 49 29.58 14.10 14.31
N GLY A 50 30.25 14.64 15.33
CA GLY A 50 30.86 13.84 16.40
C GLY A 50 29.85 13.00 17.16
N VAL A 51 28.71 13.59 17.57
CA VAL A 51 27.64 12.87 18.26
C VAL A 51 26.98 11.84 17.33
N ALA A 52 26.76 12.19 16.06
CA ALA A 52 26.17 11.29 15.07
C ALA A 52 27.04 10.06 14.81
N LYS A 53 28.37 10.16 14.84
CA LYS A 53 29.27 9.01 14.65
C LYS A 53 29.19 7.98 15.78
N VAL A 54 28.90 8.43 17.00
CA VAL A 54 28.79 7.56 18.19
C VAL A 54 27.38 6.99 18.33
N VAL A 55 26.36 7.83 18.13
CA VAL A 55 24.95 7.46 18.33
C VAL A 55 24.34 6.81 17.07
N GLY A 56 24.92 7.09 15.90
CA GLY A 56 24.47 6.63 14.59
C GLY A 56 24.28 5.12 14.49
N PRO A 57 25.30 4.28 14.80
CA PRO A 57 25.18 2.82 14.68
C PRO A 57 24.07 2.21 15.55
N VAL A 58 23.80 2.81 16.71
CA VAL A 58 22.77 2.33 17.65
C VAL A 58 21.37 2.72 17.18
N LEU A 59 21.22 3.91 16.58
CA LEU A 59 19.95 4.36 16.01
C LEU A 59 19.69 3.82 14.61
N LEU A 60 20.73 3.36 13.90
CA LEU A 60 20.65 2.82 12.54
C LEU A 60 19.56 1.74 12.36
N PRO A 61 19.47 0.66 13.19
CA PRO A 61 18.44 -0.36 13.03
C PRO A 61 17.02 0.18 13.26
N PHE A 62 16.85 1.21 14.10
CA PHE A 62 15.55 1.84 14.33
C PHE A 62 15.17 2.79 13.19
N ALA A 63 16.13 3.52 12.64
CA ALA A 63 15.92 4.34 11.45
C ALA A 63 15.47 3.48 10.25
N VAL A 64 16.10 2.32 10.05
CA VAL A 64 15.68 1.36 9.01
C VAL A 64 14.23 0.91 9.21
N ARG A 65 13.81 0.62 10.46
CA ARG A 65 12.41 0.26 10.77
C ARG A 65 11.42 1.40 10.54
N VAL A 66 11.82 2.64 10.81
CA VAL A 66 11.00 3.82 10.53
C VAL A 66 10.86 4.04 9.02
N VAL A 67 11.94 3.91 8.27
CA VAL A 67 11.92 4.00 6.79
C VAL A 67 11.05 2.90 6.18
N SER A 68 11.16 1.65 6.67
CA SER A 68 10.32 0.55 6.18
C SER A 68 8.84 0.72 6.55
N ALA A 69 8.54 1.21 7.76
CA ALA A 69 7.17 1.50 8.18
C ALA A 69 6.54 2.68 7.41
N LEU A 70 7.34 3.71 7.10
CA LEU A 70 6.90 4.84 6.27
C LEU A 70 6.60 4.39 4.84
N ARG A 71 7.46 3.55 4.25
CA ARG A 71 7.22 3.00 2.90
C ARG A 71 5.98 2.12 2.86
N SER A 72 5.83 1.21 3.82
CA SER A 72 4.61 0.42 4.01
C SER A 72 3.37 1.28 4.20
N SER A 73 3.46 2.38 4.95
CA SER A 73 2.32 3.27 5.18
C SER A 73 1.95 4.04 3.91
N TYR A 74 2.95 4.55 3.19
CA TYR A 74 2.79 5.24 1.91
C TYR A 74 2.14 4.31 0.86
N ASP A 75 2.70 3.12 0.70
CA ASP A 75 2.19 2.06 -0.18
C ASP A 75 0.78 1.63 0.23
N ARG A 76 0.46 1.57 1.54
CA ARG A 76 -0.89 1.26 2.03
C ARG A 76 -1.90 2.39 1.78
N THR A 77 -1.48 3.65 1.81
CA THR A 77 -2.32 4.77 1.35
C THR A 77 -2.51 4.78 -0.16
N ARG A 78 -1.48 4.37 -0.92
CA ARG A 78 -1.52 4.27 -2.38
C ARG A 78 -2.43 3.12 -2.81
N ALA A 79 -2.25 1.92 -2.25
CA ALA A 79 -3.16 0.77 -2.42
C ALA A 79 -4.61 1.11 -2.10
N ARG A 80 -4.88 1.77 -0.95
CA ARG A 80 -6.24 2.19 -0.59
C ARG A 80 -6.87 3.18 -1.59
N ARG A 81 -6.06 4.01 -2.26
CA ARG A 81 -6.54 4.90 -3.32
C ARG A 81 -6.71 4.21 -4.67
N LEU A 82 -6.00 3.10 -4.89
CA LEU A 82 -6.02 2.35 -6.15
C LEU A 82 -6.99 1.17 -6.11
N GLY A 83 -7.50 0.76 -4.94
CA GLY A 83 -8.41 -0.38 -4.79
C GLY A 83 -7.76 -1.74 -5.03
N VAL A 84 -6.42 -1.82 -5.05
CA VAL A 84 -5.64 -3.00 -5.43
C VAL A 84 -4.75 -3.47 -4.27
N PRO A 85 -4.51 -4.79 -4.11
CA PRO A 85 -3.58 -5.34 -3.13
C PRO A 85 -2.20 -4.65 -3.16
N VAL A 86 -1.57 -4.53 -1.99
CA VAL A 86 -0.29 -3.80 -1.83
C VAL A 86 0.85 -4.41 -2.66
N ASP A 87 0.74 -5.71 -2.98
CA ASP A 87 1.73 -6.47 -3.76
C ASP A 87 1.71 -6.14 -5.26
N ASP A 88 0.60 -5.61 -5.80
CA ASP A 88 0.44 -5.28 -7.23
C ASP A 88 0.74 -3.80 -7.56
N ILE A 89 1.10 -2.98 -6.56
CA ILE A 89 1.40 -1.55 -6.76
C ILE A 89 2.58 -1.34 -7.72
N GLY A 90 3.53 -2.29 -7.77
CA GLY A 90 4.67 -2.26 -8.68
C GLY A 90 4.30 -2.46 -10.15
N THR A 91 3.17 -3.13 -10.42
CA THR A 91 2.69 -3.47 -11.77
C THR A 91 2.08 -2.26 -12.47
N TYR A 92 1.46 -1.35 -11.70
CA TYR A 92 0.77 -0.17 -12.23
C TYR A 92 1.48 1.13 -11.82
N THR A 93 2.21 1.73 -12.76
CA THR A 93 2.96 2.98 -12.58
C THR A 93 2.44 4.08 -13.52
N GLY A 94 2.85 5.33 -13.30
CA GLY A 94 2.42 6.46 -14.12
C GLY A 94 1.15 7.18 -13.64
N HIS A 95 0.60 8.03 -14.51
CA HIS A 95 -0.56 8.88 -14.20
C HIS A 95 -1.87 8.09 -14.27
N GLY A 96 -1.91 7.08 -15.15
CA GLY A 96 -3.05 6.18 -15.33
C GLY A 96 -3.06 4.96 -14.41
N ALA A 97 -2.11 4.85 -13.46
CA ALA A 97 -1.94 3.67 -12.61
C ALA A 97 -3.23 3.23 -11.90
N ALA A 98 -4.01 4.19 -11.39
CA ALA A 98 -5.30 3.93 -10.75
C ALA A 98 -6.34 3.31 -11.68
N LEU A 99 -6.39 3.78 -12.92
CA LEU A 99 -7.34 3.28 -13.91
C LEU A 99 -6.93 1.89 -14.38
N HIS A 100 -5.63 1.64 -14.57
CA HIS A 100 -5.14 0.30 -14.91
C HIS A 100 -5.42 -0.73 -13.80
N ALA A 101 -5.25 -0.31 -12.55
CA ALA A 101 -5.61 -1.08 -11.37
C ALA A 101 -7.10 -1.47 -11.35
N ARG A 102 -8.00 -0.49 -11.54
CA ARG A 102 -9.45 -0.74 -11.63
C ARG A 102 -9.82 -1.67 -12.78
N ILE A 103 -9.28 -1.43 -13.99
CA ILE A 103 -9.52 -2.28 -15.15
C ILE A 103 -9.13 -3.74 -14.88
N ALA A 104 -8.01 -3.97 -14.19
CA ALA A 104 -7.58 -5.32 -13.82
C ALA A 104 -8.55 -5.96 -12.81
N GLY A 105 -9.01 -5.19 -11.82
CA GLY A 105 -10.05 -5.64 -10.88
C GLY A 105 -11.36 -6.00 -11.59
N ASP A 106 -11.83 -5.17 -12.52
CA ASP A 106 -13.03 -5.44 -13.31
C ASP A 106 -12.86 -6.69 -14.19
N SER A 107 -11.67 -6.87 -14.76
CA SER A 107 -11.36 -8.07 -15.56
C SER A 107 -11.43 -9.36 -14.73
N GLU A 108 -10.95 -9.31 -13.48
CA GLU A 108 -11.08 -10.42 -12.53
C GLU A 108 -12.53 -10.64 -12.12
N ALA A 109 -13.30 -9.56 -11.90
CA ALA A 109 -14.73 -9.66 -11.60
C ALA A 109 -15.52 -10.28 -12.77
N LEU A 110 -15.18 -10.00 -14.02
CA LEU A 110 -15.78 -10.67 -15.18
C LEU A 110 -15.51 -12.18 -15.19
N ARG A 111 -14.31 -12.61 -14.74
CA ARG A 111 -13.99 -14.04 -14.58
C ARG A 111 -14.84 -14.67 -13.47
N ALA A 112 -14.92 -14.02 -12.31
CA ALA A 112 -15.74 -14.48 -11.20
C ALA A 112 -17.24 -14.57 -11.59
N LEU A 113 -17.75 -13.63 -12.38
CA LEU A 113 -19.12 -13.66 -12.89
C LEU A 113 -19.41 -14.91 -13.74
N ARG A 114 -18.45 -15.33 -14.57
CA ARG A 114 -18.56 -16.57 -15.37
C ARG A 114 -18.55 -17.81 -14.48
N GLU A 115 -17.70 -17.81 -13.46
CA GLU A 115 -17.57 -18.93 -12.51
C GLU A 115 -18.82 -19.10 -11.63
N GLN A 116 -19.50 -18.00 -11.26
CA GLN A 116 -20.70 -18.02 -10.42
C GLN A 116 -21.98 -18.45 -11.19
N ALA A 117 -21.91 -18.58 -12.51
CA ALA A 117 -23.06 -19.00 -13.30
C ALA A 117 -23.31 -20.52 -13.19
N GLU A 118 -24.41 -20.89 -12.54
CA GLU A 118 -24.78 -22.27 -12.25
C GLU A 118 -25.44 -22.96 -13.46
N ASP A 119 -26.39 -22.28 -14.11
CA ASP A 119 -27.22 -22.82 -15.18
C ASP A 119 -26.71 -22.46 -16.58
N ALA A 120 -27.08 -23.26 -17.59
CA ALA A 120 -26.64 -23.05 -18.97
C ALA A 120 -27.06 -21.67 -19.53
N GLU A 121 -28.28 -21.21 -19.23
CA GLU A 121 -28.75 -19.90 -19.66
C GLU A 121 -27.98 -18.76 -18.97
N ALA A 122 -27.75 -18.88 -17.65
CA ALA A 122 -26.98 -17.90 -16.88
C ALA A 122 -25.53 -17.81 -17.40
N ARG A 123 -24.91 -18.94 -17.73
CA ARG A 123 -23.57 -18.99 -18.34
C ARG A 123 -23.52 -18.25 -19.67
N LEU A 124 -24.48 -18.51 -20.57
CA LEU A 124 -24.55 -17.82 -21.86
C LEU A 124 -24.67 -16.30 -21.69
N VAL A 125 -25.51 -15.84 -20.76
CA VAL A 125 -25.67 -14.40 -20.47
C VAL A 125 -24.39 -13.81 -19.86
N ALA A 126 -23.76 -14.51 -18.93
CA ALA A 126 -22.51 -14.09 -18.31
C ALA A 126 -21.37 -14.01 -19.34
N ASP A 127 -21.25 -15.00 -20.22
CA ASP A 127 -20.22 -15.05 -21.26
C ASP A 127 -20.39 -13.93 -22.28
N GLN A 128 -21.61 -13.72 -22.80
CA GLN A 128 -21.87 -12.63 -23.74
C GLN A 128 -21.60 -11.25 -23.14
N TYR A 129 -21.89 -11.08 -21.86
CA TYR A 129 -21.56 -9.85 -21.15
C TYR A 129 -20.04 -9.70 -20.98
N ALA A 130 -19.39 -10.75 -20.49
CA ALA A 130 -17.96 -10.74 -20.22
C ALA A 130 -17.11 -10.57 -21.48
N GLU A 131 -17.51 -11.11 -22.63
CA GLU A 131 -16.85 -10.85 -23.92
C GLU A 131 -16.98 -9.39 -24.34
N ARG A 132 -18.20 -8.83 -24.29
CA ARG A 132 -18.46 -7.43 -24.67
C ARG A 132 -17.72 -6.46 -23.75
N THR A 133 -17.81 -6.67 -22.44
CA THR A 133 -17.19 -5.81 -21.43
C THR A 133 -15.67 -6.00 -21.42
N GLY A 134 -15.17 -7.22 -21.61
CA GLY A 134 -13.74 -7.49 -21.75
C GLY A 134 -13.11 -6.74 -22.93
N ALA A 135 -13.75 -6.77 -24.09
CA ALA A 135 -13.33 -5.97 -25.24
C ALA A 135 -13.34 -4.46 -24.93
N ARG A 136 -14.34 -3.99 -24.18
CA ARG A 136 -14.41 -2.59 -23.74
C ARG A 136 -13.27 -2.22 -22.78
N LEU A 137 -12.94 -3.06 -21.81
CA LEU A 137 -11.82 -2.85 -20.88
C LEU A 137 -10.46 -2.80 -21.60
N MET A 138 -10.28 -3.59 -22.66
CA MET A 138 -9.09 -3.50 -23.53
C MET A 138 -8.99 -2.16 -24.26
N GLN A 139 -10.13 -1.63 -24.76
CA GLN A 139 -10.17 -0.30 -25.37
C GLN A 139 -9.83 0.79 -24.35
N LEU A 140 -10.38 0.71 -23.14
CA LEU A 140 -10.08 1.65 -22.07
C LEU A 140 -8.60 1.61 -21.66
N THR A 141 -8.01 0.41 -21.55
CA THR A 141 -6.57 0.25 -21.30
C THR A 141 -5.74 0.99 -22.35
N THR A 142 -6.12 0.84 -23.62
CA THR A 142 -5.45 1.53 -24.75
C THR A 142 -5.65 3.05 -24.66
N ALA A 143 -6.85 3.51 -24.32
CA ALA A 143 -7.16 4.93 -24.14
C ALA A 143 -6.34 5.56 -23.00
N VAL A 144 -6.18 4.87 -21.87
CA VAL A 144 -5.36 5.33 -20.74
C VAL A 144 -3.90 5.50 -21.18
N ARG A 145 -3.31 4.50 -21.86
CA ARG A 145 -1.94 4.58 -22.40
C ARG A 145 -1.77 5.69 -23.43
N ALA A 146 -2.80 5.95 -24.26
CA ALA A 146 -2.78 7.04 -25.22
C ALA A 146 -2.84 8.41 -24.52
N ALA A 147 -3.65 8.53 -23.46
CA ALA A 147 -3.79 9.75 -22.67
C ALA A 147 -2.49 10.17 -21.96
N GLU A 148 -1.63 9.21 -21.59
CA GLU A 148 -0.34 9.52 -20.94
C GLU A 148 0.61 10.32 -21.84
N ARG A 149 0.47 10.19 -23.18
CA ARG A 149 1.24 10.96 -24.17
C ARG A 149 0.63 12.34 -24.47
N MET A 150 -0.47 12.71 -23.83
CA MET A 150 -1.15 13.99 -24.04
C MET A 150 -0.71 15.08 -23.04
N PRO A 151 -0.84 16.37 -23.40
CA PRO A 151 -0.70 17.48 -22.46
C PRO A 151 -1.62 17.34 -21.24
N THR A 152 -1.20 17.89 -20.10
CA THR A 152 -1.84 17.67 -18.78
C THR A 152 -3.34 17.88 -18.75
N GLN A 153 -3.86 18.94 -19.40
CA GLN A 153 -5.30 19.20 -19.43
C GLN A 153 -6.08 18.12 -20.20
N ARG A 154 -5.59 17.73 -21.39
CA ARG A 154 -6.19 16.67 -22.20
C ARG A 154 -6.08 15.29 -21.52
N ARG A 155 -4.93 14.99 -20.92
CA ARG A 155 -4.73 13.75 -20.14
C ARG A 155 -5.76 13.61 -19.02
N ARG A 156 -5.95 14.67 -18.21
CA ARG A 156 -6.93 14.67 -17.12
C ARG A 156 -8.36 14.49 -17.61
N SER A 157 -8.73 15.16 -18.70
CA SER A 157 -10.07 15.01 -19.30
C SER A 157 -10.29 13.58 -19.80
N ALA A 158 -9.32 12.99 -20.50
CA ALA A 158 -9.39 11.61 -20.96
C ALA A 158 -9.47 10.61 -19.79
N HIS A 159 -8.66 10.79 -18.75
CA HIS A 159 -8.72 9.95 -17.55
C HIS A 159 -10.08 10.04 -16.85
N ARG A 160 -10.69 11.24 -16.75
CA ARG A 160 -12.06 11.39 -16.19
C ARG A 160 -13.12 10.68 -17.02
N ALA A 161 -13.01 10.71 -18.35
CA ALA A 161 -13.94 10.01 -19.22
C ALA A 161 -13.83 8.48 -19.06
N VAL A 162 -12.61 7.96 -18.95
CA VAL A 162 -12.37 6.53 -18.64
C VAL A 162 -12.91 6.18 -17.26
N ASP A 163 -12.64 7.02 -16.25
CA ASP A 163 -13.10 6.83 -14.87
C ASP A 163 -14.63 6.71 -14.78
N ALA A 164 -15.35 7.57 -15.50
CA ALA A 164 -16.82 7.53 -15.57
C ALA A 164 -17.35 6.28 -16.30
N GLU A 165 -16.63 5.79 -17.32
CA GLU A 165 -17.00 4.55 -18.00
C GLU A 165 -16.78 3.33 -17.10
N LEU A 166 -15.67 3.28 -16.36
CA LEU A 166 -15.42 2.21 -15.39
C LEU A 166 -16.50 2.19 -14.32
N GLY A 167 -16.91 3.35 -13.80
CA GLY A 167 -18.03 3.42 -12.85
C GLY A 167 -19.32 2.80 -13.39
N ARG A 168 -19.66 3.02 -14.67
CA ARG A 168 -20.83 2.37 -15.29
C ARG A 168 -20.68 0.85 -15.37
N ILE A 169 -19.50 0.37 -15.73
CA ILE A 169 -19.22 -1.07 -15.83
C ILE A 169 -19.29 -1.72 -14.45
N GLU A 170 -18.74 -1.07 -13.42
CA GLU A 170 -18.78 -1.51 -12.03
C GLU A 170 -20.22 -1.57 -11.51
N ASP A 171 -21.05 -0.58 -11.81
CA ASP A 171 -22.47 -0.58 -11.44
C ASP A 171 -23.24 -1.73 -12.09
N ASP A 172 -22.99 -1.99 -13.38
CA ASP A 172 -23.60 -3.10 -14.11
C ASP A 172 -23.08 -4.46 -13.59
N LEU A 173 -21.81 -4.57 -13.22
CA LEU A 173 -21.22 -5.74 -12.57
C LEU A 173 -21.89 -6.01 -11.21
N LEU A 174 -21.98 -5.00 -10.35
CA LEU A 174 -22.62 -5.11 -9.04
C LEU A 174 -24.09 -5.55 -9.16
N THR A 175 -24.81 -4.99 -10.13
CA THR A 175 -26.19 -5.39 -10.42
C THR A 175 -26.27 -6.89 -10.77
N ARG A 176 -25.32 -7.40 -11.56
CA ARG A 176 -25.24 -8.82 -11.93
C ARG A 176 -24.84 -9.73 -10.78
N PHE A 177 -24.07 -9.22 -9.81
CA PHE A 177 -23.81 -9.89 -8.54
C PHE A 177 -24.97 -9.77 -7.54
N GLY A 178 -26.09 -9.14 -7.91
CA GLY A 178 -27.26 -8.98 -7.06
C GLY A 178 -27.14 -7.86 -6.02
N VAL A 179 -26.14 -6.97 -6.15
CA VAL A 179 -25.97 -5.81 -5.28
C VAL A 179 -26.73 -4.62 -5.89
N PRO A 180 -27.70 -4.03 -5.18
CA PRO A 180 -28.43 -2.87 -5.68
C PRO A 180 -27.54 -1.64 -5.69
N THR A 181 -27.33 -1.05 -6.86
CA THR A 181 -26.65 0.25 -7.03
C THR A 181 -27.70 1.36 -7.16
N ARG A 182 -27.52 2.46 -6.42
CA ARG A 182 -28.36 3.66 -6.62
C ARG A 182 -27.84 4.40 -7.84
N ARG A 183 -28.58 4.34 -8.94
CA ARG A 183 -28.41 5.24 -10.08
C ARG A 183 -28.87 6.66 -9.74
#